data_AF-A0AAD2HAJ8-F1
#
_entry.id   AF-A0AAD2HAJ8-F1
#
_cell.length_a   1.000
_cell.length_b   1.000
_cell.length_c   1.000
_cell.angle_alpha   90.00
_cell.angle_beta   90.00
_cell.angle_gamma   90.00
#
_symmetry.space_group_name_H-M   'P 1'
#
loop_
_entity.id
_entity.type
_entity.pdbx_description
1 polymer ?
#
loop_
_entity_poly.entity_id
_entity_poly.type
_entity_poly.pdbx_seq_one_letter_code
_entity_poly.pdbx_strand_id
1 'polypeptide(L)'
;MLSPSTTSHNIEVVGTVLLDKIANDLLLGPGEIEQLRFLLAALGDGLSLPDVATRVYMLAVQLADVCERRRLRQRDETERLDIGSVFNDLKIRLADTFHLTEVQKASSHDVLIIEPRRTSFSGLAQDLIEKFEINRDTEAFVNLRNVFIAPSRIKVLNKEARSVASSVRNSFRNDIVMSIKPKIFCDLADFVKKCVRKYKNTTLTTLNVDPYTVQLALLRRFVYDHPEIVNAAVDSDDIENEDPSTSEERPAKRARAGRTAKGEDFWGRVEEWFKKEMAVRGSNWTSASWKRYIDQVIVDDRVKFVGVKPGSPVIRELPETPIRPMWGEGLSSAGARSTESTPGPSVPESDPFWSAMCAA
;
A
#
# COMPACT_ATOMS: atom_id res chain seq x y z
N MET A 1 80.50 -63.12 -1.67
CA MET A 1 80.20 -61.79 -1.10
C MET A 1 79.98 -60.84 -2.27
N LEU A 2 78.73 -60.57 -2.61
CA LEU A 2 78.36 -59.59 -3.63
C LEU A 2 78.32 -58.23 -2.95
N SER A 3 79.13 -57.27 -3.43
CA SER A 3 79.17 -55.91 -2.93
C SER A 3 77.78 -55.27 -2.97
N PRO A 4 77.32 -54.59 -1.91
CA PRO A 4 76.06 -53.85 -1.96
C PRO A 4 76.13 -52.81 -3.09
N SER A 5 75.16 -52.89 -3.99
CA SER A 5 75.06 -52.12 -5.21
C SER A 5 74.94 -50.62 -4.93
N THR A 6 76.00 -49.86 -5.21
CA THR A 6 76.04 -48.39 -5.22
C THR A 6 74.98 -47.74 -6.14
N THR A 7 74.30 -48.53 -6.96
CA THR A 7 73.20 -48.10 -7.83
C THR A 7 71.98 -47.59 -7.07
N SER A 8 71.68 -48.14 -5.89
CA SER A 8 70.44 -47.81 -5.15
C SER A 8 70.44 -46.38 -4.60
N HIS A 9 71.59 -45.91 -4.07
CA HIS A 9 71.69 -44.58 -3.47
C HIS A 9 71.63 -43.43 -4.49
N ASN A 10 72.11 -43.66 -5.72
CA ASN A 10 72.02 -42.66 -6.79
C ASN A 10 70.59 -42.44 -7.28
N ILE A 11 69.73 -43.47 -7.23
CA ILE A 11 68.32 -43.35 -7.64
C ILE A 11 67.54 -42.50 -6.64
N GLU A 12 67.84 -42.59 -5.34
CA GLU A 12 67.17 -41.84 -4.29
C GLU A 12 67.45 -40.33 -4.38
N VAL A 13 68.71 -39.94 -4.57
CA VAL A 13 69.09 -38.51 -4.69
C VAL A 13 68.61 -37.91 -6.02
N VAL A 14 68.76 -38.63 -7.14
CA VAL A 14 68.28 -38.15 -8.44
C VAL A 14 66.75 -38.10 -8.48
N GLY A 15 66.08 -39.04 -7.81
CA GLY A 15 64.63 -39.10 -7.70
C GLY A 15 64.03 -37.93 -6.94
N THR A 16 64.62 -37.50 -5.82
CA THR A 16 64.10 -36.36 -5.03
C THR A 16 64.19 -35.04 -5.79
N VAL A 17 65.32 -34.76 -6.43
CA VAL A 17 65.50 -33.54 -7.25
C VAL A 17 64.56 -33.53 -8.45
N LEU A 18 64.37 -34.67 -9.10
CA LEU A 18 63.43 -34.82 -10.21
C LEU A 18 61.98 -34.59 -9.74
N LEU A 19 61.60 -35.16 -8.60
CA LEU A 19 60.27 -35.00 -8.00
C LEU A 19 59.98 -33.55 -7.63
N ASP A 20 60.92 -32.86 -7.00
CA ASP A 20 60.74 -31.46 -6.62
C ASP A 20 60.60 -30.57 -7.87
N LYS A 21 61.38 -30.85 -8.92
CA LYS A 21 61.23 -30.14 -10.19
C LYS A 21 59.87 -30.39 -10.84
N ILE A 22 59.44 -31.65 -10.95
CA ILE A 22 58.13 -32.00 -11.51
C ILE A 22 56.99 -31.41 -10.68
N ALA A 23 57.10 -31.46 -9.35
CA ALA A 23 56.09 -30.91 -8.45
C ALA A 23 55.96 -29.39 -8.58
N ASN A 24 57.08 -28.68 -8.72
CA ASN A 24 57.08 -27.25 -8.96
C ASN A 24 56.53 -26.91 -10.37
N ASP A 25 57.00 -27.62 -11.41
CA ASP A 25 56.59 -27.38 -12.79
C ASP A 25 55.07 -27.63 -12.99
N LEU A 26 54.51 -28.62 -12.30
CA LEU A 26 53.09 -28.99 -12.38
C LEU A 26 52.23 -28.46 -11.23
N LEU A 27 52.79 -27.63 -10.34
CA LEU A 27 52.10 -27.03 -9.20
C LEU A 27 51.36 -28.06 -8.31
N LEU A 28 52.02 -29.18 -8.02
CA LEU A 28 51.47 -30.26 -7.20
C LEU A 28 51.46 -29.88 -5.72
N GLY A 29 50.42 -30.31 -4.99
CA GLY A 29 50.32 -30.12 -3.55
C GLY A 29 51.13 -31.17 -2.78
N PRO A 30 51.27 -30.98 -1.45
CA PRO A 30 52.04 -31.90 -0.61
C PRO A 30 51.47 -33.33 -0.61
N GLY A 31 50.15 -33.49 -0.75
CA GLY A 31 49.51 -34.81 -0.83
C GLY A 31 49.79 -35.54 -2.15
N GLU A 32 49.90 -34.81 -3.25
CA GLU A 32 50.24 -35.37 -4.56
C GLU A 32 51.75 -35.69 -4.65
N ILE A 33 52.60 -34.85 -4.06
CA ILE A 33 54.04 -35.13 -3.93
C ILE A 33 54.27 -36.43 -3.16
N GLU A 34 53.53 -36.66 -2.09
CA GLU A 34 53.63 -37.90 -1.31
C GLU A 34 53.21 -39.15 -2.10
N GLN A 35 52.20 -39.02 -2.99
CA GLN A 35 51.82 -40.09 -3.90
C GLN A 35 52.91 -40.40 -4.93
N LEU A 36 53.61 -39.38 -5.44
CA LEU A 36 54.74 -39.58 -6.34
C LEU A 36 55.94 -40.24 -5.62
N ARG A 37 56.20 -39.85 -4.36
CA ARG A 37 57.22 -40.48 -3.52
C ARG A 37 56.90 -41.95 -3.25
N PHE A 38 55.63 -42.26 -2.96
CA PHE A 38 55.17 -43.63 -2.79
C PHE A 38 55.37 -44.46 -4.06
N LEU A 39 55.02 -43.91 -5.24
CA LEU A 39 55.25 -44.60 -6.51
C LEU A 39 56.75 -44.85 -6.76
N LEU A 40 57.59 -43.85 -6.49
CA LEU A 40 59.05 -43.98 -6.65
C LEU A 40 59.61 -45.09 -5.75
N ALA A 41 59.15 -45.19 -4.50
CA ALA A 41 59.53 -46.25 -3.59
C ALA A 41 59.00 -47.63 -4.03
N ALA A 42 57.80 -47.68 -4.63
CA ALA A 42 57.16 -48.92 -5.06
C ALA A 42 57.71 -49.50 -6.38
N LEU A 43 58.27 -48.68 -7.27
CA LEU A 43 58.78 -49.13 -8.57
C LEU A 43 60.07 -49.97 -8.47
N GLY A 44 60.80 -49.89 -7.35
CA GLY A 44 61.83 -50.86 -6.93
C GLY A 44 63.04 -51.05 -7.86
N ASP A 45 63.98 -51.90 -7.41
CA ASP A 45 65.17 -52.28 -8.17
C ASP A 45 64.78 -53.26 -9.30
N GLY A 46 64.63 -52.74 -10.52
CA GLY A 46 64.29 -53.56 -11.69
C GLY A 46 63.94 -52.78 -12.95
N LEU A 47 63.66 -51.48 -12.83
CA LEU A 47 63.40 -50.59 -13.95
C LEU A 47 64.60 -49.69 -14.21
N SER A 48 64.81 -49.34 -15.48
CA SER A 48 65.83 -48.35 -15.84
C SER A 48 65.39 -46.97 -15.34
N LEU A 49 66.35 -46.10 -15.03
CA LEU A 49 66.07 -44.72 -14.60
C LEU A 49 65.14 -43.96 -15.58
N PRO A 50 65.31 -44.07 -16.92
CA PRO A 50 64.36 -43.51 -17.87
C PRO A 50 62.92 -44.02 -17.69
N ASP A 51 62.72 -45.33 -17.48
CA ASP A 51 61.39 -45.91 -17.31
C ASP A 51 60.71 -45.41 -16.04
N VAL A 52 61.46 -45.32 -14.94
CA VAL A 52 60.97 -44.75 -13.67
C VAL A 52 60.59 -43.29 -13.85
N ALA A 53 61.46 -42.49 -14.50
CA ALA A 53 61.19 -41.07 -14.76
C ALA A 53 59.94 -40.87 -15.62
N THR A 54 59.76 -41.66 -16.69
CA THR A 54 58.55 -41.58 -17.54
C THR A 54 57.29 -41.92 -16.77
N ARG A 55 57.30 -42.97 -15.93
CA ARG A 55 56.12 -43.36 -15.13
C ARG A 55 55.78 -42.33 -14.05
N VAL A 56 56.78 -41.79 -13.36
CA VAL A 56 56.59 -40.71 -12.37
C VAL A 56 56.04 -39.47 -13.05
N TYR A 57 56.58 -39.08 -14.22
CA TYR A 57 56.07 -37.95 -14.98
C TYR A 57 54.62 -38.16 -15.45
N MET A 58 54.28 -39.36 -15.95
CA MET A 58 52.91 -39.70 -16.34
C MET A 58 51.93 -39.59 -15.16
N LEU A 59 52.28 -40.13 -13.99
CA LEU A 59 51.45 -40.00 -12.79
C LEU A 59 51.33 -38.52 -12.36
N ALA A 60 52.43 -37.77 -12.41
CA ALA A 60 52.44 -36.36 -12.06
C ALA A 60 51.50 -35.54 -12.95
N VAL A 61 51.47 -35.80 -14.26
CA VAL A 61 50.53 -35.18 -15.20
C VAL A 61 49.08 -35.54 -14.86
N GLN A 62 48.80 -36.80 -14.49
CA GLN A 62 47.45 -37.20 -14.06
C GLN A 62 47.02 -36.52 -12.76
N LEU A 63 47.91 -36.44 -11.77
CA LEU A 63 47.65 -35.74 -10.52
C LEU A 63 47.47 -34.23 -10.73
N ALA A 64 48.22 -33.64 -11.66
CA ALA A 64 48.07 -32.24 -12.05
C ALA A 64 46.67 -31.97 -12.63
N ASP A 65 46.19 -32.81 -13.56
CA ASP A 65 44.83 -32.70 -14.13
C ASP A 65 43.74 -32.83 -13.05
N VAL A 66 43.88 -33.79 -12.12
CA VAL A 66 42.93 -33.93 -10.99
C VAL A 66 42.94 -32.69 -10.08
N CYS A 67 44.12 -32.16 -9.77
CA CYS A 67 44.27 -30.94 -8.99
C CYS A 67 43.64 -29.74 -9.69
N GLU A 68 43.85 -29.61 -11.00
CA GLU A 68 43.30 -28.52 -11.79
C GLU A 68 41.77 -28.58 -11.84
N ARG A 69 41.18 -29.77 -12.04
CA ARG A 69 39.72 -29.95 -11.94
C ARG A 69 39.18 -29.61 -10.56
N ARG A 70 39.91 -29.94 -9.49
CA ARG A 70 39.51 -29.59 -8.11
C ARG A 70 39.56 -28.06 -7.90
N ARG A 71 40.62 -27.40 -8.38
CA ARG A 71 40.75 -25.93 -8.35
C ARG A 71 39.65 -25.25 -9.16
N LEU A 72 39.31 -25.78 -10.34
CA LEU A 72 38.21 -25.27 -11.17
C LEU A 72 36.86 -25.43 -10.46
N ARG A 73 36.59 -26.57 -9.81
CA ARG A 73 35.35 -26.73 -9.01
C ARG A 73 35.30 -25.77 -7.83
N GLN A 74 36.40 -25.56 -7.12
CA GLN A 74 36.47 -24.59 -6.02
C GLN A 74 36.32 -23.15 -6.51
N ARG A 75 36.92 -22.82 -7.67
CA ARG A 75 36.67 -21.54 -8.34
C ARG A 75 35.22 -21.43 -8.75
N ASP A 76 34.61 -22.43 -9.36
CA ASP A 76 33.19 -22.39 -9.72
C ASP A 76 32.28 -22.30 -8.49
N GLU A 77 32.65 -22.87 -7.35
CA GLU A 77 31.91 -22.71 -6.08
C GLU A 77 32.09 -21.32 -5.46
N THR A 78 33.25 -20.69 -5.67
CA THR A 78 33.57 -19.36 -5.11
C THR A 78 33.17 -18.20 -6.06
N GLU A 79 33.28 -18.42 -7.38
CA GLU A 79 32.95 -17.52 -8.50
C GLU A 79 31.53 -17.75 -9.04
N ARG A 80 30.85 -18.83 -8.64
CA ARG A 80 29.43 -18.71 -8.29
C ARG A 80 29.34 -17.82 -7.05
N LEU A 81 29.73 -16.54 -7.24
CA LEU A 81 29.00 -15.40 -6.73
C LEU A 81 27.56 -15.87 -6.68
N ASP A 82 26.94 -15.77 -5.50
CA ASP A 82 25.56 -16.14 -5.34
C ASP A 82 24.73 -15.16 -6.18
N ILE A 83 24.72 -15.40 -7.50
CA ILE A 83 24.01 -14.67 -8.52
C ILE A 83 22.53 -14.67 -8.12
N GLY A 84 22.09 -15.76 -7.46
CA GLY A 84 20.82 -15.83 -6.75
C GLY A 84 20.65 -14.71 -5.71
N SER A 85 21.58 -14.54 -4.77
CA SER A 85 21.55 -13.43 -3.80
C SER A 85 21.59 -12.06 -4.47
N VAL A 86 22.40 -11.87 -5.53
CA VAL A 86 22.52 -10.58 -6.22
C VAL A 86 21.19 -10.26 -6.92
N PHE A 87 20.58 -11.23 -7.60
CA PHE A 87 19.25 -11.07 -8.19
C PHE A 87 18.17 -10.87 -7.14
N ASN A 88 18.27 -11.52 -5.98
CA ASN A 88 17.32 -11.32 -4.88
C ASN A 88 17.45 -9.91 -4.29
N ASP A 89 18.66 -9.41 -4.05
CA ASP A 89 18.91 -8.04 -3.61
C ASP A 89 18.40 -7.03 -4.65
N LEU A 90 18.67 -7.25 -5.93
CA LEU A 90 18.16 -6.41 -7.02
C LEU A 90 16.62 -6.42 -7.03
N LYS A 91 15.98 -7.58 -6.83
CA LYS A 91 14.52 -7.71 -6.76
C LYS A 91 13.95 -6.93 -5.57
N ILE A 92 14.61 -6.95 -4.40
CA ILE A 92 14.22 -6.18 -3.22
C ILE A 92 14.34 -4.68 -3.51
N ARG A 93 15.48 -4.21 -4.03
CA ARG A 93 15.68 -2.79 -4.37
C ARG A 93 14.68 -2.30 -5.42
N LEU A 94 14.37 -3.11 -6.44
CA LEU A 94 13.35 -2.79 -7.44
C LEU A 94 11.93 -2.77 -6.85
N ALA A 95 11.67 -3.53 -5.79
CA ALA A 95 10.41 -3.46 -5.06
C ALA A 95 10.31 -2.20 -4.19
N ASP A 96 11.42 -1.77 -3.58
CA ASP A 96 11.49 -0.60 -2.69
C ASP A 96 11.48 0.73 -3.47
N THR A 97 12.08 0.75 -4.66
CA THR A 97 12.08 1.89 -5.59
C THR A 97 10.82 2.00 -6.44
N PHE A 98 9.80 1.19 -6.15
CA PHE A 98 8.56 1.23 -6.92
C PHE A 98 7.81 2.55 -6.67
N HIS A 99 7.44 3.21 -7.77
CA HIS A 99 6.59 4.39 -7.77
C HIS A 99 5.42 4.18 -8.73
N LEU A 100 4.26 4.72 -8.36
CA LEU A 100 3.11 4.78 -9.27
C LEU A 100 3.45 5.71 -10.44
N THR A 101 3.08 5.30 -11.64
CA THR A 101 3.25 6.14 -12.83
C THR A 101 2.27 7.33 -12.78
N GLU A 102 2.59 8.42 -13.48
CA GLU A 102 1.71 9.60 -13.53
C GLU A 102 0.33 9.26 -14.10
N VAL A 103 0.24 8.28 -15.00
CA VAL A 103 -1.04 7.82 -15.54
C VAL A 103 -1.85 7.07 -14.47
N GLN A 104 -1.19 6.20 -13.68
CA GLN A 104 -1.84 5.52 -12.54
C GLN A 104 -2.30 6.52 -11.47
N LYS A 105 -1.52 7.56 -11.19
CA LYS A 105 -1.91 8.66 -10.30
C LYS A 105 -3.08 9.46 -10.87
N ALA A 106 -3.10 9.76 -12.17
CA ALA A 106 -4.21 10.47 -12.80
C ALA A 106 -5.53 9.67 -12.66
N SER A 107 -5.49 8.35 -12.86
CA SER A 107 -6.66 7.48 -12.66
C SER A 107 -7.15 7.46 -11.20
N SER A 108 -6.29 7.76 -10.22
CA SER A 108 -6.67 7.86 -8.81
C SER A 108 -7.56 9.06 -8.49
N HIS A 109 -7.55 10.09 -9.35
CA HIS A 109 -8.38 11.28 -9.17
C HIS A 109 -9.84 11.09 -9.61
N ASP A 110 -10.21 9.96 -10.22
CA ASP A 110 -11.61 9.59 -10.46
C ASP A 110 -12.27 9.10 -9.15
N VAL A 111 -12.30 9.99 -8.17
CA VAL A 111 -12.69 9.72 -6.79
C VAL A 111 -14.20 9.81 -6.64
N LEU A 112 -14.76 8.76 -6.06
CA LEU A 112 -16.19 8.58 -5.82
C LEU A 112 -16.73 9.41 -4.63
N ILE A 113 -16.17 10.60 -4.37
CA ILE A 113 -16.59 11.42 -3.22
C ILE A 113 -18.04 11.89 -3.35
N ILE A 114 -18.50 12.10 -4.59
CA ILE A 114 -19.90 12.40 -4.87
C ILE A 114 -20.57 11.15 -5.43
N GLU A 115 -21.25 10.45 -4.53
CA GLU A 115 -22.10 9.31 -4.84
C GLU A 115 -23.47 9.52 -4.19
N PRO A 116 -24.58 9.40 -4.94
CA PRO A 116 -25.92 9.73 -4.46
C PRO A 116 -26.35 9.13 -3.13
N ARG A 117 -25.75 8.02 -2.69
CA ARG A 117 -26.13 7.29 -1.48
C ARG A 117 -25.00 7.23 -0.44
N ARG A 118 -23.90 7.94 -0.68
CA ARG A 118 -22.75 7.92 0.20
C ARG A 118 -23.05 8.69 1.48
N THR A 119 -22.99 7.97 2.58
CA THR A 119 -23.10 8.50 3.96
C THR A 119 -21.79 8.39 4.72
N SER A 120 -20.82 7.62 4.21
CA SER A 120 -19.47 7.46 4.75
C SER A 120 -18.43 8.14 3.86
N PHE A 121 -17.61 9.00 4.47
CA PHE A 121 -16.58 9.79 3.81
C PHE A 121 -15.17 9.45 4.35
N SER A 122 -15.05 9.02 5.59
CA SER A 122 -13.82 8.55 6.23
C SER A 122 -13.24 7.31 5.52
N GLY A 123 -14.11 6.45 4.97
CA GLY A 123 -13.74 5.26 4.21
C GLY A 123 -13.26 5.50 2.78
N LEU A 124 -13.19 6.75 2.30
CA LEU A 124 -12.95 7.05 0.88
C LEU A 124 -11.65 6.46 0.33
N ALA A 125 -10.59 6.40 1.13
CA ALA A 125 -9.32 5.79 0.71
C ALA A 125 -9.46 4.27 0.49
N GLN A 126 -10.25 3.58 1.32
CA GLN A 126 -10.50 2.15 1.17
C GLN A 126 -11.33 1.87 -0.08
N ASP A 127 -12.37 2.67 -0.32
CA ASP A 127 -13.22 2.55 -1.51
C ASP A 127 -12.42 2.77 -2.81
N LEU A 128 -11.43 3.66 -2.79
CA LEU A 128 -10.50 3.84 -3.91
C LEU A 128 -9.66 2.59 -4.17
N ILE A 129 -9.14 1.96 -3.12
CA ILE A 129 -8.37 0.71 -3.24
C ILE A 129 -9.24 -0.43 -3.76
N GLU A 130 -10.45 -0.58 -3.24
CA GLU A 130 -11.41 -1.59 -3.71
C GLU A 130 -11.76 -1.37 -5.19
N LYS A 131 -12.02 -0.11 -5.59
CA LYS A 131 -12.25 0.24 -7.00
C LYS A 131 -11.05 -0.13 -7.88
N PHE A 132 -9.83 0.12 -7.42
CA PHE A 132 -8.63 -0.26 -8.15
C PHE A 132 -8.45 -1.77 -8.26
N GLU A 133 -8.80 -2.51 -7.21
CA GLU A 133 -8.71 -3.96 -7.20
C GLU A 133 -9.70 -4.58 -8.19
N ILE A 134 -10.96 -4.11 -8.17
CA ILE A 134 -12.02 -4.57 -9.09
C ILE A 134 -11.65 -4.28 -10.56
N ASN A 135 -11.06 -3.11 -10.82
CA ASN A 135 -10.77 -2.66 -12.19
C ASN A 135 -9.31 -2.88 -12.62
N ARG A 136 -8.53 -3.67 -11.88
CA ARG A 136 -7.07 -3.81 -12.11
C ARG A 136 -6.68 -4.32 -13.51
N ASP A 137 -7.58 -5.04 -14.16
CA ASP A 137 -7.39 -5.64 -15.48
C ASP A 137 -8.04 -4.80 -16.61
N THR A 138 -8.74 -3.70 -16.29
CA THR A 138 -9.38 -2.84 -17.29
C THR A 138 -8.36 -1.87 -17.89
N GLU A 139 -8.42 -1.65 -19.21
CA GLU A 139 -7.53 -0.71 -19.94
C GLU A 139 -7.56 0.71 -19.33
N ALA A 140 -8.71 1.13 -18.80
CA ALA A 140 -8.90 2.42 -18.14
C ALA A 140 -8.01 2.65 -16.91
N PHE A 141 -7.52 1.57 -16.27
CA PHE A 141 -6.72 1.62 -15.05
C PHE A 141 -5.25 1.22 -15.28
N VAL A 142 -4.76 1.29 -16.52
CA VAL A 142 -3.34 1.18 -16.92
C VAL A 142 -2.56 0.17 -16.06
N ASN A 143 -2.97 -1.09 -16.20
CA ASN A 143 -2.26 -2.28 -15.74
C ASN A 143 -1.80 -2.24 -14.28
N LEU A 144 -2.71 -1.91 -13.35
CA LEU A 144 -2.46 -2.00 -11.90
C LEU A 144 -2.25 -3.45 -11.41
N ARG A 145 -2.40 -4.45 -12.29
CA ARG A 145 -2.13 -5.86 -11.97
C ARG A 145 -0.77 -6.07 -11.32
N ASN A 146 0.27 -5.36 -11.78
CA ASN A 146 1.62 -5.46 -11.21
C ASN A 146 1.74 -4.91 -9.77
N VAL A 147 0.81 -4.03 -9.36
CA VAL A 147 0.77 -3.43 -8.02
C VAL A 147 0.21 -4.42 -7.01
N PHE A 148 -0.89 -5.12 -7.37
CA PHE A 148 -1.56 -6.06 -6.48
C PHE A 148 -0.82 -7.40 -6.29
N ILE A 149 0.22 -7.68 -7.08
CA ILE A 149 1.05 -8.89 -6.91
C ILE A 149 1.99 -8.78 -5.71
N ALA A 150 2.47 -7.59 -5.37
CA ALA A 150 3.51 -7.39 -4.38
C ALA A 150 3.01 -6.53 -3.19
N PRO A 151 3.08 -7.03 -1.94
CA PRO A 151 2.61 -6.28 -0.76
C PRO A 151 3.25 -4.90 -0.57
N SER A 152 4.54 -4.75 -0.92
CA SER A 152 5.22 -3.44 -0.85
C SER A 152 4.61 -2.41 -1.80
N ARG A 153 4.23 -2.82 -3.00
CA ARG A 153 3.57 -1.95 -4.00
C ARG A 153 2.15 -1.59 -3.57
N ILE A 154 1.42 -2.52 -2.95
CA ILE A 154 0.12 -2.24 -2.33
C ILE A 154 0.27 -1.18 -1.23
N LYS A 155 1.36 -1.18 -0.44
CA LYS A 155 1.61 -0.10 0.55
C LYS A 155 1.80 1.26 -0.13
N VAL A 156 2.55 1.32 -1.24
CA VAL A 156 2.71 2.55 -2.04
C VAL A 156 1.36 3.05 -2.57
N LEU A 157 0.53 2.14 -3.11
CA LEU A 157 -0.82 2.47 -3.58
C LEU A 157 -1.72 2.98 -2.45
N ASN A 158 -1.69 2.33 -1.28
CA ASN A 158 -2.45 2.77 -0.11
C ASN A 158 -2.03 4.17 0.36
N LYS A 159 -0.73 4.47 0.35
CA LYS A 159 -0.22 5.80 0.69
C LYS A 159 -0.77 6.86 -0.27
N GLU A 160 -0.75 6.58 -1.57
CA GLU A 160 -1.30 7.48 -2.59
C GLU A 160 -2.82 7.65 -2.44
N ALA A 161 -3.57 6.55 -2.29
CA ALA A 161 -5.03 6.59 -2.13
C ALA A 161 -5.45 7.41 -0.91
N ARG A 162 -4.73 7.30 0.22
CA ARG A 162 -4.98 8.15 1.41
C ARG A 162 -4.69 9.62 1.15
N SER A 163 -3.57 9.92 0.49
CA SER A 163 -3.20 11.29 0.12
C SER A 163 -4.28 11.93 -0.76
N VAL A 164 -4.69 11.23 -1.82
CA VAL A 164 -5.73 11.68 -2.76
C VAL A 164 -7.09 11.81 -2.06
N ALA A 165 -7.49 10.82 -1.26
CA ALA A 165 -8.73 10.88 -0.50
C ALA A 165 -8.76 12.05 0.50
N SER A 166 -7.65 12.31 1.21
CA SER A 166 -7.52 13.45 2.12
C SER A 166 -7.64 14.78 1.37
N SER A 167 -6.91 14.94 0.27
CA SER A 167 -6.94 16.13 -0.59
C SER A 167 -8.35 16.39 -1.15
N VAL A 168 -9.01 15.37 -1.69
CA VAL A 168 -10.35 15.47 -2.27
C VAL A 168 -11.39 15.79 -1.19
N ARG A 169 -11.34 15.13 -0.03
CA ARG A 169 -12.19 15.44 1.13
C ARG A 169 -12.05 16.88 1.59
N ASN A 170 -10.82 17.38 1.75
CA ASN A 170 -10.60 18.74 2.18
C ASN A 170 -11.09 19.75 1.13
N SER A 171 -10.81 19.49 -0.15
CA SER A 171 -11.29 20.32 -1.26
C SER A 171 -12.82 20.37 -1.29
N PHE A 172 -13.48 19.23 -1.09
CA PHE A 172 -14.93 19.12 -1.12
C PHE A 172 -15.59 19.78 0.09
N ARG A 173 -15.03 19.59 1.29
CA ARG A 173 -15.42 20.34 2.50
C ARG A 173 -15.38 21.85 2.24
N ASN A 174 -14.29 22.34 1.66
CA ASN A 174 -14.14 23.76 1.34
C ASN A 174 -15.18 24.24 0.33
N ASP A 175 -15.48 23.47 -0.71
CA ASP A 175 -16.53 23.83 -1.66
C ASP A 175 -17.92 23.92 -1.00
N ILE A 176 -18.28 22.98 -0.13
CA ILE A 176 -19.55 23.01 0.62
C ILE A 176 -19.59 24.24 1.54
N VAL A 177 -18.54 24.46 2.32
CA VAL A 177 -18.43 25.60 3.23
C VAL A 177 -18.49 26.94 2.50
N MET A 178 -17.82 27.06 1.34
CA MET A 178 -17.83 28.30 0.57
C MET A 178 -19.19 28.55 -0.09
N SER A 179 -19.94 27.51 -0.45
CA SER A 179 -21.27 27.64 -1.06
C SER A 179 -22.29 28.32 -0.15
N ILE A 180 -22.09 28.25 1.18
CA ILE A 180 -22.95 28.85 2.20
C ILE A 180 -22.36 30.13 2.83
N LYS A 181 -21.23 30.65 2.31
CA LYS A 181 -20.65 31.88 2.87
C LYS A 181 -21.30 33.11 2.22
N PRO A 182 -21.69 34.14 2.99
CA PRO A 182 -22.39 35.31 2.46
C PRO A 182 -21.75 36.05 1.31
N LYS A 183 -20.42 35.99 1.21
CA LYS A 183 -19.66 36.66 0.15
C LYS A 183 -19.63 35.89 -1.16
N ILE A 184 -19.85 34.58 -1.14
CA ILE A 184 -19.66 33.67 -2.29
C ILE A 184 -20.84 32.70 -2.37
N PHE A 185 -22.05 33.18 -2.05
CA PHE A 185 -23.24 32.36 -2.19
C PHE A 185 -23.42 31.91 -3.63
N CYS A 186 -23.80 30.65 -3.78
CA CYS A 186 -24.26 30.11 -5.05
C CYS A 186 -25.58 29.37 -4.87
N ASP A 187 -26.42 29.45 -5.91
CA ASP A 187 -27.63 28.66 -6.02
C ASP A 187 -27.30 27.16 -5.96
N LEU A 188 -28.24 26.35 -5.46
CA LEU A 188 -28.06 24.91 -5.34
C LEU A 188 -27.75 24.28 -6.70
N ALA A 189 -28.43 24.69 -7.79
CA ALA A 189 -28.20 24.10 -9.10
C ALA A 189 -26.80 24.40 -9.63
N ASP A 190 -26.30 25.62 -9.42
CA ASP A 190 -24.95 26.01 -9.82
C ASP A 190 -23.88 25.32 -8.97
N PHE A 191 -24.14 25.17 -7.66
CA PHE A 191 -23.27 24.40 -6.77
C PHE A 191 -23.15 22.94 -7.22
N VAL A 192 -24.29 22.29 -7.51
CA VAL A 192 -24.31 20.89 -7.96
C VAL A 192 -23.54 20.74 -9.27
N LYS A 193 -23.78 21.61 -10.27
CA LYS A 193 -23.03 21.59 -11.53
C LYS A 193 -21.53 21.76 -11.31
N LYS A 194 -21.12 22.69 -10.43
CA LYS A 194 -19.72 22.93 -10.10
C LYS A 194 -19.09 21.68 -9.47
N CYS A 195 -19.75 21.07 -8.50
CA CYS A 195 -19.28 19.87 -7.82
C CYS A 195 -19.21 18.67 -8.76
N VAL A 196 -20.26 18.38 -9.53
CA VAL A 196 -20.26 17.28 -10.51
C VAL A 196 -19.13 17.44 -11.53
N ARG A 197 -18.96 18.66 -12.08
CA ARG A 197 -17.87 18.92 -13.05
C ARG A 197 -16.50 18.68 -12.43
N LYS A 198 -16.31 19.08 -11.18
CA LYS A 198 -15.03 18.99 -10.49
C LYS A 198 -14.67 17.57 -10.04
N TYR A 199 -15.65 16.77 -9.62
CA TYR A 199 -15.39 15.50 -8.93
C TYR A 199 -15.82 14.24 -9.70
N LYS A 200 -16.70 14.33 -10.71
CA LYS A 200 -17.26 13.15 -11.39
C LYS A 200 -16.58 12.81 -12.73
N ASN A 201 -15.62 13.63 -13.19
CA ASN A 201 -14.93 13.53 -14.49
C ASN A 201 -15.82 13.09 -15.68
N THR A 202 -17.11 13.41 -15.60
CA THR A 202 -18.15 12.94 -16.52
C THR A 202 -18.73 14.16 -17.23
N THR A 203 -18.95 14.03 -18.53
CA THR A 203 -19.61 15.06 -19.32
C THR A 203 -21.04 15.26 -18.81
N LEU A 204 -21.40 16.51 -18.48
CA LEU A 204 -22.68 16.87 -17.86
C LEU A 204 -23.93 16.48 -18.67
N THR A 205 -23.79 16.21 -19.97
CA THR A 205 -24.92 15.96 -20.89
C THR A 205 -25.66 14.66 -20.62
N THR A 206 -25.04 13.69 -19.96
CA THR A 206 -25.62 12.35 -19.72
C THR A 206 -26.02 12.11 -18.26
N LEU A 207 -25.74 13.07 -17.38
CA LEU A 207 -25.82 12.84 -15.95
C LEU A 207 -27.18 13.28 -15.39
N ASN A 208 -27.90 12.33 -14.78
CA ASN A 208 -29.06 12.66 -13.96
C ASN A 208 -28.59 13.44 -12.72
N VAL A 209 -28.92 14.73 -12.67
CA VAL A 209 -28.44 15.68 -11.65
C VAL A 209 -29.23 15.57 -10.34
N ASP A 210 -30.46 15.07 -10.39
CA ASP A 210 -31.38 14.97 -9.26
C ASP A 210 -30.78 14.23 -8.05
N PRO A 211 -30.19 13.01 -8.20
CA PRO A 211 -29.64 12.28 -7.06
C PRO A 211 -28.48 13.01 -6.37
N TYR A 212 -27.67 13.75 -7.12
CA TYR A 212 -26.57 14.55 -6.57
C TYR A 212 -27.07 15.80 -5.85
N THR A 213 -28.17 16.37 -6.35
CA THR A 213 -28.82 17.54 -5.75
C THR A 213 -29.27 17.25 -4.33
N VAL A 214 -29.88 16.08 -4.11
CA VAL A 214 -30.31 15.64 -2.78
C VAL A 214 -29.14 15.58 -1.81
N GLN A 215 -28.07 14.87 -2.16
CA GLN A 215 -26.91 14.71 -1.27
C GLN A 215 -26.25 16.06 -0.94
N LEU A 216 -26.05 16.91 -1.95
CA LEU A 216 -25.40 18.21 -1.78
C LEU A 216 -26.28 19.19 -1.00
N ALA A 217 -27.60 19.14 -1.14
CA ALA A 217 -28.53 19.93 -0.33
C ALA A 217 -28.47 19.51 1.14
N LEU A 218 -28.44 18.20 1.42
CA LEU A 218 -28.31 17.67 2.78
C LEU A 218 -26.97 18.10 3.42
N LEU A 219 -25.86 18.03 2.67
CA LEU A 219 -24.56 18.48 3.15
C LEU A 219 -24.53 19.99 3.42
N ARG A 220 -25.11 20.82 2.54
CA ARG A 220 -25.25 22.27 2.79
C ARG A 220 -26.08 22.54 4.04
N ARG A 221 -27.17 21.80 4.24
CA ARG A 221 -28.02 21.91 5.43
C ARG A 221 -27.25 21.59 6.70
N PHE A 222 -26.51 20.50 6.71
CA PHE A 222 -25.65 20.14 7.85
C PHE A 222 -24.67 21.26 8.21
N VAL A 223 -23.93 21.77 7.23
CA VAL A 223 -22.93 22.83 7.47
C VAL A 223 -23.60 24.14 7.93
N TYR A 224 -24.82 24.42 7.46
CA TYR A 224 -25.61 25.57 7.90
C TYR A 224 -26.09 25.43 9.36
N ASP A 225 -26.58 24.25 9.74
CA ASP A 225 -27.10 23.98 11.08
C ASP A 225 -25.98 23.87 12.14
N HIS A 226 -24.74 23.62 11.70
CA HIS A 226 -23.57 23.40 12.56
C HIS A 226 -22.38 24.33 12.24
N PRO A 227 -22.52 25.67 12.41
CA PRO A 227 -21.47 26.63 12.08
C PRO A 227 -20.19 26.46 12.90
N GLU A 228 -20.27 25.86 14.09
CA GLU A 228 -19.12 25.54 14.96
C GLU A 228 -18.13 24.56 14.30
N ILE A 229 -18.62 23.64 13.47
CA ILE A 229 -17.80 22.61 12.81
C ILE A 229 -17.04 23.22 11.63
N VAL A 230 -17.60 24.25 11.01
CA VAL A 230 -17.00 24.94 9.85
C VAL A 230 -15.66 25.56 10.22
N ASN A 231 -15.58 26.13 11.43
CA ASN A 231 -14.41 26.82 11.95
C ASN A 231 -13.44 25.89 12.69
N ALA A 232 -13.85 24.66 13.00
CA ALA A 232 -12.95 23.66 13.56
C ALA A 232 -11.78 23.46 12.60
N ALA A 233 -10.56 23.37 13.14
CA ALA A 233 -9.32 23.32 12.37
C ALA A 233 -9.44 22.32 11.21
N VAL A 234 -8.89 22.70 10.05
CA VAL A 234 -8.82 21.82 8.89
C VAL A 234 -8.03 20.59 9.30
N ASP A 235 -8.61 19.40 9.11
CA ASP A 235 -7.99 18.14 9.49
C ASP A 235 -6.61 18.04 8.83
N SER A 236 -5.56 18.18 9.63
CA SER A 236 -4.19 17.89 9.23
C SER A 236 -3.92 16.39 9.36
N ASP A 237 -4.90 15.57 8.97
CA ASP A 237 -4.69 14.14 8.84
C ASP A 237 -3.84 13.92 7.59
N ASP A 238 -2.68 13.29 7.83
CA ASP A 238 -1.83 12.61 6.86
C ASP A 238 -0.88 13.47 6.01
N ILE A 239 0.40 13.52 6.44
CA ILE A 239 1.47 12.69 5.84
C ILE A 239 2.52 12.41 6.95
N GLU A 240 2.23 11.48 7.87
CA GLU A 240 3.27 10.84 8.69
C GLU A 240 3.47 9.40 8.23
N ASN A 241 4.11 9.28 7.07
CA ASN A 241 4.91 8.12 6.71
C ASN A 241 6.18 8.68 6.08
N GLU A 242 6.93 9.42 6.90
CA GLU A 242 8.37 9.60 6.68
C GLU A 242 8.99 8.24 6.99
N ASP A 243 9.20 7.48 5.93
CA ASP A 243 10.16 6.39 5.92
C ASP A 243 11.50 6.99 6.41
N PRO A 244 12.07 6.53 7.55
CA PRO A 244 13.20 7.20 8.20
C PRO A 244 14.53 7.15 7.42
N SER A 245 14.54 6.78 6.14
CA SER A 245 15.77 6.38 5.44
C SER A 245 16.49 7.49 4.63
N THR A 246 16.02 8.73 4.58
CA THR A 246 16.71 9.80 3.82
C THR A 246 16.71 11.15 4.57
N SER A 247 17.60 11.28 5.55
CA SER A 247 17.84 12.52 6.29
C SER A 247 18.78 13.45 5.52
N GLU A 248 18.22 14.43 4.81
CA GLU A 248 18.90 15.70 4.55
C GLU A 248 18.06 16.83 5.20
N GLU A 249 18.74 17.67 5.95
CA GLU A 249 18.23 18.69 6.87
C GLU A 249 17.12 19.56 6.24
N ARG A 250 15.86 19.35 6.66
CA ARG A 250 14.75 20.24 6.31
C ARG A 250 14.44 21.22 7.46
N PRO A 251 14.16 22.50 7.15
CA PRO A 251 13.98 23.55 8.15
C PRO A 251 12.81 23.28 9.11
N ALA A 252 13.00 23.69 10.36
CA ALA A 252 12.16 23.40 11.53
C ALA A 252 10.65 23.47 11.25
N LYS A 253 9.97 22.32 11.40
CA LYS A 253 8.51 22.15 11.28
C LYS A 253 7.80 23.07 12.29
N ARG A 254 6.87 23.89 11.80
CA ARG A 254 5.88 24.61 12.61
C ARG A 254 5.21 23.64 13.58
N ALA A 255 5.03 24.05 14.84
CA ALA A 255 4.34 23.26 15.87
C ALA A 255 2.99 22.79 15.31
N ARG A 256 2.86 21.47 15.15
CA ARG A 256 1.64 20.87 14.63
C ARG A 256 0.55 21.05 15.67
N ALA A 257 -0.56 21.67 15.26
CA ALA A 257 -1.77 21.68 16.07
C ALA A 257 -2.12 20.23 16.45
N GLY A 258 -2.53 20.02 17.69
CA GLY A 258 -2.84 18.68 18.21
C GLY A 258 -3.81 17.93 17.30
N ARG A 259 -3.62 16.62 17.21
CA ARG A 259 -4.47 15.73 16.41
C ARG A 259 -5.89 15.77 16.98
N THR A 260 -6.87 16.11 16.15
CA THR A 260 -8.30 16.04 16.51
C THR A 260 -8.65 14.61 16.89
N ALA A 261 -9.45 14.41 17.93
CA ALA A 261 -9.90 13.07 18.31
C ALA A 261 -10.70 12.44 17.16
N LYS A 262 -10.54 11.13 16.95
CA LYS A 262 -11.24 10.41 15.87
C LYS A 262 -12.75 10.58 16.01
N GLY A 263 -13.41 11.11 14.97
CA GLY A 263 -14.85 11.35 14.95
C GLY A 263 -15.27 12.77 15.33
N GLU A 264 -14.37 13.57 15.90
CA GLU A 264 -14.63 15.00 16.13
C GLU A 264 -14.30 15.86 14.91
N ASP A 265 -13.65 15.28 13.91
CA ASP A 265 -13.34 15.86 12.61
C ASP A 265 -14.61 16.19 11.82
N PHE A 266 -14.48 17.03 10.79
CA PHE A 266 -15.63 17.48 10.00
C PHE A 266 -16.41 16.30 9.42
N TRP A 267 -15.71 15.31 8.84
CA TRP A 267 -16.35 14.17 8.20
C TRP A 267 -16.92 13.18 9.20
N GLY A 268 -16.24 12.95 10.33
CA GLY A 268 -16.78 12.17 11.45
C GLY A 268 -18.14 12.69 11.94
N ARG A 269 -18.28 14.02 12.10
CA ARG A 269 -19.56 14.62 12.50
C ARG A 269 -20.64 14.55 11.43
N VAL A 270 -20.28 14.69 10.14
CA VAL A 270 -21.21 14.48 9.02
C VAL A 270 -21.76 13.05 9.04
N GLU A 271 -20.90 12.06 9.23
CA GLU A 271 -21.28 10.64 9.30
C GLU A 271 -22.18 10.35 10.49
N GLU A 272 -21.85 10.90 11.66
CA GLU A 272 -22.69 10.78 12.86
C GLU A 272 -24.07 11.40 12.64
N TRP A 273 -24.14 12.56 11.98
CA TRP A 273 -25.41 13.19 11.62
C TRP A 273 -26.23 12.34 10.66
N PHE A 274 -25.63 11.81 9.59
CA PHE A 274 -26.32 10.89 8.68
C PHE A 274 -26.82 9.65 9.41
N LYS A 275 -26.04 9.09 10.34
CA LYS A 275 -26.43 7.94 11.15
C LYS A 275 -27.66 8.25 12.02
N LYS A 276 -27.71 9.43 12.65
CA LYS A 276 -28.86 9.90 13.44
C LYS A 276 -30.10 10.07 12.55
N GLU A 277 -29.97 10.74 11.41
CA GLU A 277 -31.09 10.95 10.49
C GLU A 277 -31.62 9.63 9.90
N MET A 278 -30.72 8.68 9.56
CA MET A 278 -31.11 7.34 9.10
C MET A 278 -31.82 6.53 10.19
N ALA A 279 -31.47 6.69 11.47
CA ALA A 279 -32.18 6.04 12.56
C ALA A 279 -33.61 6.58 12.73
N VAL A 280 -33.81 7.89 12.50
CA VAL A 280 -35.13 8.53 12.61
C VAL A 280 -36.01 8.26 11.39
N ARG A 281 -35.45 8.29 10.18
CA ARG A 281 -36.23 8.29 8.93
C ARG A 281 -36.15 6.98 8.13
N GLY A 282 -35.25 6.08 8.53
CA GLY A 282 -34.95 4.82 7.84
C GLY A 282 -33.73 4.91 6.91
N SER A 283 -33.25 3.78 6.41
CA SER A 283 -32.11 3.70 5.48
C SER A 283 -32.47 4.06 4.03
N ASN A 284 -33.76 4.02 3.68
CA ASN A 284 -34.22 4.21 2.31
C ASN A 284 -34.59 5.68 2.02
N TRP A 285 -33.76 6.37 1.23
CA TRP A 285 -33.96 7.77 0.82
C TRP A 285 -35.22 7.97 -0.05
N THR A 286 -35.79 6.89 -0.61
CA THR A 286 -37.02 6.96 -1.41
C THR A 286 -38.30 6.89 -0.57
N SER A 287 -38.18 6.66 0.74
CA SER A 287 -39.31 6.65 1.67
C SER A 287 -39.99 8.02 1.76
N ALA A 288 -41.28 8.02 2.11
CA ALA A 288 -42.07 9.25 2.21
C ALA A 288 -41.53 10.23 3.27
N SER A 289 -40.95 9.71 4.36
CA SER A 289 -40.29 10.51 5.41
C SER A 289 -39.08 11.26 4.86
N TRP A 290 -38.19 10.57 4.15
CA TRP A 290 -37.03 11.19 3.51
C TRP A 290 -37.41 12.19 2.43
N LYS A 291 -38.36 11.85 1.56
CA LYS A 291 -38.84 12.76 0.51
C LYS A 291 -39.33 14.09 1.08
N ARG A 292 -40.22 14.05 2.08
CA ARG A 292 -40.72 15.27 2.74
C ARG A 292 -39.59 16.11 3.34
N TYR A 293 -38.62 15.46 3.98
CA TYR A 293 -37.48 16.16 4.57
C TYR A 293 -36.57 16.79 3.51
N ILE A 294 -36.25 16.05 2.45
CA ILE A 294 -35.43 16.52 1.32
C ILE A 294 -36.11 17.70 0.61
N ASP A 295 -37.41 17.60 0.34
CA ASP A 295 -38.18 18.67 -0.28
C ASP A 295 -38.14 19.94 0.58
N GLN A 296 -38.31 19.80 1.90
CA GLN A 296 -38.18 20.92 2.83
C GLN A 296 -36.77 21.52 2.81
N VAL A 297 -35.72 20.69 2.81
CA VAL A 297 -34.33 21.16 2.76
C VAL A 297 -34.05 21.92 1.47
N ILE A 298 -34.55 21.46 0.32
CA ILE A 298 -34.40 22.15 -0.97
C ILE A 298 -35.17 23.47 -0.97
N VAL A 299 -36.38 23.52 -0.42
CA VAL A 299 -37.15 24.76 -0.29
C VAL A 299 -36.44 25.76 0.63
N ASP A 300 -35.96 25.32 1.79
CA ASP A 300 -35.20 26.15 2.72
C ASP A 300 -33.91 26.70 2.09
N ASP A 301 -33.18 25.87 1.33
CA ASP A 301 -31.98 26.28 0.61
C ASP A 301 -32.33 27.33 -0.44
N ARG A 302 -33.40 27.12 -1.21
CA ARG A 302 -33.86 28.12 -2.20
C ARG A 302 -34.22 29.44 -1.53
N VAL A 303 -35.02 29.44 -0.46
CA VAL A 303 -35.42 30.67 0.23
C VAL A 303 -34.21 31.44 0.77
N LYS A 304 -33.18 30.73 1.25
CA LYS A 304 -31.98 31.37 1.83
C LYS A 304 -30.99 31.87 0.80
N PHE A 305 -30.86 31.19 -0.35
CA PHE A 305 -29.75 31.42 -1.29
C PHE A 305 -30.20 31.88 -2.69
N VAL A 306 -31.47 31.77 -3.06
CA VAL A 306 -32.00 32.29 -4.33
C VAL A 306 -32.29 33.79 -4.21
N GLY A 307 -31.69 34.59 -5.08
CA GLY A 307 -31.95 36.03 -5.20
C GLY A 307 -30.80 36.94 -4.76
N VAL A 308 -29.79 36.41 -4.05
CA VAL A 308 -28.57 37.16 -3.75
C VAL A 308 -27.61 37.05 -4.93
N LYS A 309 -27.76 37.92 -5.93
CA LYS A 309 -26.73 38.04 -6.97
C LYS A 309 -25.42 38.45 -6.29
N PRO A 310 -24.29 37.79 -6.59
CA PRO A 310 -22.98 38.20 -6.08
C PRO A 310 -22.73 39.68 -6.42
N GLY A 311 -22.62 40.53 -5.40
CA GLY A 311 -22.44 41.98 -5.57
C GLY A 311 -23.69 42.84 -5.44
N SER A 312 -24.87 42.27 -5.17
CA SER A 312 -26.02 43.07 -4.74
C SER A 312 -25.82 43.52 -3.27
N PRO A 313 -25.97 44.81 -2.94
CA PRO A 313 -25.81 45.28 -1.56
C PRO A 313 -26.80 44.56 -0.66
N VAL A 314 -26.25 43.78 0.28
CA VAL A 314 -27.01 43.06 1.29
C VAL A 314 -27.71 44.09 2.18
N ILE A 315 -28.99 44.34 1.94
CA ILE A 315 -29.85 45.08 2.87
C ILE A 315 -30.05 44.14 4.07
N ARG A 316 -29.23 44.34 5.09
CA ARG A 316 -29.23 43.56 6.32
C ARG A 316 -30.19 44.23 7.30
N GLU A 317 -31.48 44.01 7.15
CA GLU A 317 -32.38 44.17 8.30
C GLU A 317 -32.25 42.90 9.15
N LEU A 318 -31.45 43.00 10.20
CA LEU A 318 -31.39 42.01 11.27
C LEU A 318 -32.71 42.12 12.06
N PRO A 319 -33.54 41.07 12.14
CA PRO A 319 -34.57 41.03 13.17
C PRO A 319 -33.87 40.86 14.52
N GLU A 320 -34.05 41.87 15.38
CA GLU A 320 -33.76 41.77 16.80
C GLU A 320 -34.52 40.57 17.37
N THR A 321 -33.80 39.53 17.79
CA THR A 321 -34.37 38.57 18.73
C THR A 321 -34.55 39.29 20.06
N PRO A 322 -35.69 39.09 20.75
CA PRO A 322 -35.61 38.10 21.83
C PRO A 322 -36.91 37.30 22.02
N ILE A 323 -36.76 36.03 22.42
CA ILE A 323 -37.37 35.41 23.63
C ILE A 323 -37.34 33.86 23.50
N ARG A 324 -36.79 33.26 24.56
CA ARG A 324 -36.67 31.84 24.95
C ARG A 324 -38.06 31.19 25.19
N PRO A 325 -38.21 29.85 25.33
CA PRO A 325 -37.84 29.12 26.55
C PRO A 325 -37.17 27.76 26.29
N MET A 326 -36.12 27.41 27.04
CA MET A 326 -36.20 26.52 28.22
C MET A 326 -36.95 25.21 27.93
N TRP A 327 -36.20 24.19 27.54
CA TRP A 327 -36.61 22.80 27.77
C TRP A 327 -36.59 22.58 29.28
N GLY A 328 -37.79 22.53 29.86
CA GLY A 328 -38.02 22.18 31.24
C GLY A 328 -37.74 20.69 31.47
N GLU A 329 -37.09 20.45 32.59
CA GLU A 329 -37.04 19.17 33.29
C GLU A 329 -38.46 18.65 33.54
N GLY A 330 -38.64 17.34 33.37
CA GLY A 330 -39.87 16.64 33.66
C GLY A 330 -39.57 15.19 34.02
N LEU A 331 -39.07 14.99 35.24
CA LEU A 331 -39.14 13.72 35.96
C LEU A 331 -40.60 13.27 36.04
N SER A 332 -40.90 12.04 35.62
CA SER A 332 -41.96 11.26 36.24
C SER A 332 -41.71 9.76 36.09
N SER A 333 -41.88 9.08 37.22
CA SER A 333 -41.57 7.69 37.51
C SER A 333 -42.76 6.75 37.34
N ALA A 334 -42.40 5.47 37.18
CA ALA A 334 -43.11 4.26 37.65
C ALA A 334 -44.26 3.69 36.80
N GLY A 335 -44.14 2.38 36.53
CA GLY A 335 -45.22 1.54 36.00
C GLY A 335 -44.72 0.18 35.50
N ALA A 336 -44.48 -0.75 36.42
CA ALA A 336 -44.15 -2.14 36.13
C ALA A 336 -45.35 -2.90 35.51
N ARG A 337 -45.10 -3.78 34.52
CA ARG A 337 -45.84 -5.04 34.39
C ARG A 337 -45.09 -6.07 33.54
N SER A 338 -44.98 -7.26 34.12
CA SER A 338 -44.39 -8.50 33.59
C SER A 338 -45.34 -9.24 32.62
N THR A 339 -44.81 -10.36 32.09
CA THR A 339 -45.41 -11.39 31.20
C THR A 339 -45.43 -10.97 29.73
N GLU A 340 -44.91 -11.74 28.77
CA GLU A 340 -45.18 -13.16 28.56
C GLU A 340 -44.14 -13.78 27.59
N SER A 341 -43.81 -15.03 27.86
CA SER A 341 -42.92 -15.93 27.12
C SER A 341 -43.60 -16.53 25.89
N THR A 342 -42.90 -16.66 24.75
CA THR A 342 -43.03 -17.81 23.81
C THR A 342 -41.95 -17.76 22.69
N PRO A 343 -41.67 -18.85 21.94
CA PRO A 343 -40.32 -19.33 21.68
C PRO A 343 -39.84 -19.03 20.25
N GLY A 344 -38.53 -19.15 20.05
CA GLY A 344 -37.89 -18.95 18.75
C GLY A 344 -38.14 -20.07 17.75
N PRO A 345 -37.62 -19.89 16.52
CA PRO A 345 -37.26 -21.01 15.67
C PRO A 345 -35.77 -20.96 15.26
N SER A 346 -35.11 -22.09 15.52
CA SER A 346 -34.21 -22.83 14.64
C SER A 346 -33.18 -22.06 13.81
N VAL A 347 -31.94 -22.24 14.24
CA VAL A 347 -30.72 -22.21 13.42
C VAL A 347 -30.77 -23.35 12.39
N PRO A 348 -30.59 -23.10 11.08
CA PRO A 348 -30.00 -24.06 10.16
C PRO A 348 -28.49 -23.79 10.13
N GLU A 349 -27.70 -24.72 10.66
CA GLU A 349 -26.94 -25.70 9.86
C GLU A 349 -25.90 -25.07 8.94
N SER A 350 -24.66 -25.34 9.34
CA SER A 350 -23.39 -25.16 8.67
C SER A 350 -23.38 -25.52 7.19
N ASP A 351 -22.96 -24.57 6.36
CA ASP A 351 -22.44 -24.84 5.00
C ASP A 351 -20.91 -24.98 5.04
N PRO A 352 -20.35 -26.15 4.67
CA PRO A 352 -18.91 -26.37 4.57
C PRO A 352 -18.43 -26.05 3.15
N PHE A 353 -18.29 -24.77 2.79
CA PHE A 353 -17.82 -24.38 1.45
C PHE A 353 -16.42 -23.75 1.40
N TRP A 354 -15.71 -23.64 2.53
CA TRP A 354 -14.37 -23.03 2.60
C TRP A 354 -13.20 -24.00 2.87
N SER A 355 -13.40 -25.32 2.77
CA SER A 355 -12.34 -26.32 3.07
C SER A 355 -11.60 -26.92 1.87
N ALA A 356 -11.67 -26.32 0.68
CA ALA A 356 -11.03 -26.90 -0.52
C ALA A 356 -10.21 -25.90 -1.36
N MET A 357 -9.37 -25.07 -0.72
CA MET A 357 -8.47 -24.18 -1.46
C MET A 357 -7.05 -24.06 -0.86
N CYS A 358 -6.49 -25.18 -0.40
CA CYS A 358 -5.06 -25.30 -0.01
C CYS A 358 -4.45 -26.66 -0.41
N ALA A 359 -4.79 -27.20 -1.59
CA ALA A 359 -4.09 -28.35 -2.16
C ALA A 359 -4.20 -28.38 -3.69
N ALA A 360 -3.37 -27.58 -4.37
CA ALA A 360 -2.89 -27.80 -5.74
C ALA A 360 -1.68 -26.88 -5.99
#